data_AF-A0A9P5VIW3-F1
#
_entry.id   AF-A0A9P5VIW3-F1
#
_cell.length_a   1.000
_cell.length_b   1.000
_cell.length_c   1.000
_cell.angle_alpha   90.00
_cell.angle_beta   90.00
_cell.angle_gamma   90.00
#
_symmetry.space_group_name_H-M   'P 1'
#
loop_
_entity.id
_entity.type
_entity.pdbx_description
1 polymer ?
#
loop_
_entity_poly.entity_id
_entity_poly.type
_entity_poly.pdbx_seq_one_letter_code
_entity_poly.pdbx_strand_id
1 'polypeptide(L)'
;MSAGLGRIFPCRSSSIRATTTTATTQRFTRTQHVHVHTHRRHAALTSTHVRPTAGTVARTSTPAGANPSAHTPFAPFSTSYKPTSSLREAFDAPAASSSRSRYAAASASAPDGLFLYPNLRTPDTFLDSVNAAIARGHLLVERIANAPANGDEEMRKVIKLFDRLSDVLCKVIDAAEVVRCLHPDTHWRQGAERVYEELFSWMNTLNTDPRLYE
;
A
#
# COMPACT_ATOMS: atom_id res chain seq x y z
N MET A 1 30.30 -54.61 -19.03
CA MET A 1 29.56 -55.40 -18.02
C MET A 1 30.37 -55.36 -16.73
N SER A 2 29.72 -54.87 -15.66
CA SER A 2 29.95 -54.98 -14.20
C SER A 2 31.19 -55.71 -13.65
N ALA A 3 31.74 -55.40 -12.47
CA ALA A 3 31.54 -54.35 -11.47
C ALA A 3 32.65 -54.44 -10.40
N GLY A 4 32.98 -53.27 -9.83
CA GLY A 4 33.42 -52.94 -8.47
C GLY A 4 34.03 -53.98 -7.52
N LEU A 5 35.31 -53.78 -7.19
CA LEU A 5 35.90 -54.11 -5.89
C LEU A 5 35.94 -52.84 -5.02
N GLY A 6 35.26 -52.89 -3.88
CA GLY A 6 35.21 -51.82 -2.89
C GLY A 6 36.56 -51.59 -2.22
N ARG A 7 36.92 -50.32 -2.03
CA ARG A 7 37.98 -49.90 -1.11
C ARG A 7 37.40 -48.95 -0.07
N ILE A 8 37.54 -49.39 1.17
CA ILE A 8 37.22 -48.71 2.42
C ILE A 8 38.23 -47.56 2.60
N PHE A 9 37.75 -46.33 2.68
CA PHE A 9 38.56 -45.15 3.03
C PHE A 9 38.63 -44.99 4.56
N PRO A 10 39.82 -44.81 5.17
CA PRO A 10 39.92 -44.42 6.56
C PRO A 10 39.68 -42.91 6.74
N CYS A 11 38.81 -42.61 7.72
CA CYS A 11 38.46 -41.29 8.21
C CYS A 11 39.71 -40.61 8.82
N ARG A 12 40.15 -39.49 8.23
CA ARG A 12 41.28 -38.70 8.73
C ARG A 12 40.74 -37.56 9.59
N SER A 13 40.97 -37.69 10.90
CA SER A 13 40.66 -36.70 11.92
C SER A 13 41.54 -35.47 11.73
N SER A 14 40.96 -34.32 11.38
CA SER A 14 41.65 -33.03 11.34
C SER A 14 41.40 -32.29 12.64
N SER A 15 42.45 -32.24 13.47
CA SER A 15 42.52 -31.49 14.72
C SER A 15 42.47 -29.98 14.44
N ILE A 16 41.37 -29.31 14.80
CA ILE A 16 41.23 -27.86 14.74
C ILE A 16 42.04 -27.25 15.90
N ARG A 17 43.11 -26.52 15.57
CA ARG A 17 43.90 -25.75 16.54
C ARG A 17 43.17 -24.43 16.80
N ALA A 18 42.74 -24.21 18.03
CA ALA A 18 42.15 -22.95 18.48
C ALA A 18 43.24 -21.89 18.63
N THR A 19 43.30 -20.94 17.68
CA THR A 19 44.04 -19.69 17.83
C THR A 19 43.19 -18.72 18.63
N THR A 20 43.62 -18.45 19.87
CA THR A 20 43.03 -17.45 20.75
C THR A 20 43.56 -16.08 20.32
N THR A 21 42.80 -15.36 19.49
CA THR A 21 43.06 -13.95 19.19
C THR A 21 42.24 -13.10 20.16
N THR A 22 42.91 -12.53 21.15
CA THR A 22 42.38 -11.49 22.04
C THR A 22 42.01 -10.25 21.21
N ALA A 23 40.73 -10.06 20.94
CA ALA A 23 40.18 -8.84 20.35
C ALA A 23 39.92 -7.81 21.45
N THR A 24 40.79 -6.81 21.52
CA THR A 24 40.67 -5.65 22.41
C THR A 24 39.40 -4.86 22.08
N THR A 25 38.47 -4.82 23.03
CA THR A 25 37.32 -3.92 23.03
C THR A 25 37.78 -2.47 23.12
N GLN A 26 37.77 -1.74 22.01
CA GLN A 26 37.78 -0.28 22.02
C GLN A 26 36.37 0.24 21.73
N ARG A 27 35.74 0.73 22.79
CA ARG A 27 34.44 1.37 22.81
C ARG A 27 34.59 2.80 22.28
N PHE A 28 34.28 3.02 21.01
CA PHE A 28 34.27 4.35 20.42
C PHE A 28 32.87 4.96 20.57
N THR A 29 32.65 5.70 21.66
CA THR A 29 31.46 6.54 21.83
C THR A 29 31.64 7.81 21.00
N ARG A 30 31.16 7.82 19.76
CA ARG A 30 31.02 9.05 18.97
C ARG A 30 29.53 9.43 18.91
N THR A 31 29.12 10.25 19.86
CA THR A 31 27.85 10.98 19.85
C THR A 31 27.90 11.97 18.67
N GLN A 32 27.25 11.65 17.55
CA GLN A 32 27.01 12.64 16.50
C GLN A 32 25.73 13.39 16.81
N HIS A 33 25.90 14.66 17.13
CA HIS A 33 24.84 15.63 17.36
C HIS A 33 24.28 16.04 15.99
N VAL A 34 23.15 15.46 15.58
CA VAL A 34 22.46 15.84 14.33
C VAL A 34 21.75 17.17 14.59
N HIS A 35 22.28 18.25 14.01
CA HIS A 35 21.66 19.57 14.06
C HIS A 35 20.56 19.62 12.99
N VAL A 36 19.30 19.47 13.43
CA VAL A 36 18.12 19.59 12.55
C VAL A 36 17.86 21.08 12.30
N HIS A 37 18.25 21.59 11.13
CA HIS A 37 17.87 22.93 10.70
C HIS A 37 16.43 22.91 10.20
N THR A 38 15.48 23.28 11.06
CA THR A 38 14.08 23.52 10.69
C THR A 38 13.96 24.85 9.94
N HIS A 39 13.95 24.83 8.61
CA HIS A 39 13.58 26.01 7.81
C HIS A 39 12.05 26.14 7.74
N ARG A 40 11.49 26.81 8.76
CA ARG A 40 10.10 27.28 8.77
C ARG A 40 9.97 28.51 7.87
N ARG A 41 9.49 28.33 6.64
CA ARG A 41 9.08 29.46 5.77
C ARG A 41 7.58 29.69 5.91
N HIS A 42 7.25 30.75 6.65
CA HIS A 42 5.93 31.39 6.65
C HIS A 42 5.82 32.27 5.40
N ALA A 43 4.81 32.03 4.56
CA ALA A 43 4.37 32.98 3.56
C ALA A 43 2.98 33.49 3.98
N ALA A 44 2.96 34.74 4.43
CA ALA A 44 1.75 35.49 4.71
C ALA A 44 1.10 35.94 3.40
N LEU A 45 -0.17 35.62 3.19
CA LEU A 45 -0.99 36.25 2.14
C LEU A 45 -1.85 37.32 2.78
N THR A 46 -1.53 38.56 2.41
CA THR A 46 -2.17 39.79 2.85
C THR A 46 -3.56 39.94 2.26
N SER A 47 -4.52 40.11 3.17
CA SER A 47 -5.90 40.53 2.97
C SER A 47 -5.98 41.96 2.42
N THR A 48 -6.66 42.16 1.28
CA THR A 48 -7.10 43.48 0.81
C THR A 48 -8.61 43.62 0.99
N HIS A 49 -8.96 44.48 1.94
CA HIS A 49 -10.30 44.92 2.28
C HIS A 49 -10.65 46.18 1.48
N VAL A 50 -11.75 46.17 0.72
CA VAL A 50 -12.39 47.39 0.21
C VAL A 50 -13.89 47.30 0.48
N ARG A 51 -14.42 48.32 1.17
CA ARG A 51 -15.83 48.55 1.47
C ARG A 51 -16.26 49.86 0.81
N PRO A 52 -17.48 49.95 0.27
CA PRO A 52 -18.34 51.10 0.60
C PRO A 52 -19.82 50.67 0.81
N THR A 53 -20.41 50.99 1.96
CA THR A 53 -21.39 52.08 2.26
C THR A 53 -22.85 51.62 2.18
N ALA A 54 -23.58 51.91 3.26
CA ALA A 54 -24.98 51.58 3.50
C ALA A 54 -25.94 52.51 2.74
N GLY A 55 -27.13 52.01 2.40
CA GLY A 55 -28.24 52.78 1.84
C GLY A 55 -29.59 52.10 2.11
N THR A 56 -30.47 52.82 2.79
CA THR A 56 -31.74 52.46 3.44
C THR A 56 -32.93 52.20 2.48
N VAL A 57 -33.69 51.14 2.81
CA VAL A 57 -35.17 50.92 2.77
C VAL A 57 -36.05 51.76 1.81
N ALA A 58 -36.88 51.09 0.98
CA ALA A 58 -38.28 51.47 0.74
C ALA A 58 -39.10 50.34 0.08
N ARG A 59 -40.37 50.26 0.50
CA ARG A 59 -41.43 49.29 0.15
C ARG A 59 -42.57 50.08 -0.50
N THR A 60 -43.01 49.79 -1.74
CA THR A 60 -44.38 50.11 -2.20
C THR A 60 -44.78 49.42 -3.53
N SER A 61 -45.91 48.69 -3.46
CA SER A 61 -47.05 48.57 -4.41
C SER A 61 -46.89 48.39 -5.95
N THR A 62 -47.38 47.22 -6.41
CA THR A 62 -48.35 46.88 -7.52
C THR A 62 -48.92 48.02 -8.41
N PRO A 63 -49.43 47.79 -9.67
CA PRO A 63 -50.00 46.53 -10.21
C PRO A 63 -49.88 46.21 -11.74
N ALA A 64 -50.41 45.03 -12.07
CA ALA A 64 -51.19 44.66 -13.27
C ALA A 64 -50.52 44.59 -14.67
N GLY A 65 -50.24 43.35 -15.07
CA GLY A 65 -50.24 42.90 -16.47
C GLY A 65 -50.65 41.43 -16.50
N ALA A 66 -51.95 41.18 -16.72
CA ALA A 66 -52.56 39.85 -16.66
C ALA A 66 -52.20 39.00 -17.88
N ASN A 67 -51.82 37.75 -17.64
CA ASN A 67 -51.94 36.68 -18.62
C ASN A 67 -52.18 35.34 -17.89
N PRO A 68 -53.39 34.75 -17.93
CA PRO A 68 -53.67 33.49 -17.25
C PRO A 68 -53.38 32.33 -18.21
N SER A 69 -52.16 31.79 -18.18
CA SER A 69 -51.93 30.43 -18.67
C SER A 69 -51.61 29.57 -17.47
N ALA A 70 -52.62 28.80 -17.08
CA ALA A 70 -52.60 27.89 -15.95
C ALA A 70 -51.36 26.99 -15.99
N HIS A 71 -50.46 27.21 -15.03
CA HIS A 71 -49.50 26.18 -14.64
C HIS A 71 -50.31 25.10 -13.95
N THR A 72 -50.76 24.14 -14.76
CA THR A 72 -51.23 22.86 -14.25
C THR A 72 -50.08 22.31 -13.39
N PRO A 73 -50.29 22.07 -12.07
CA PRO A 73 -49.30 21.31 -11.33
C PRO A 73 -49.16 19.99 -12.06
N PHE A 74 -47.95 19.67 -12.48
CA PHE A 74 -47.63 18.36 -13.01
C PHE A 74 -48.19 17.37 -11.99
N ALA A 75 -49.19 16.59 -12.41
CA ALA A 75 -49.74 15.54 -11.57
C ALA A 75 -48.55 14.78 -11.00
N PRO A 76 -48.52 14.46 -9.68
CA PRO A 76 -47.48 13.60 -9.17
C PRO A 76 -47.54 12.38 -10.07
N PHE A 77 -46.47 12.11 -10.83
CA PHE A 77 -46.37 10.84 -11.51
C PHE A 77 -46.58 9.83 -10.40
N SER A 78 -47.71 9.13 -10.47
CA SER A 78 -47.94 7.92 -9.71
C SER A 78 -47.03 6.87 -10.33
N THR A 79 -45.72 7.10 -10.22
CA THR A 79 -44.78 6.01 -10.21
C THR A 79 -45.07 5.38 -8.87
N SER A 80 -45.80 4.28 -8.90
CA SER A 80 -45.73 3.24 -7.88
C SER A 80 -44.27 2.78 -7.80
N TYR A 81 -43.40 3.64 -7.30
CA TYR A 81 -42.05 3.32 -6.90
C TYR A 81 -42.23 2.57 -5.60
N LYS A 82 -42.42 1.26 -5.71
CA LYS A 82 -42.10 0.37 -4.62
C LYS A 82 -40.60 0.55 -4.43
N PRO A 83 -40.11 1.10 -3.31
CA PRO A 83 -38.70 1.04 -3.03
C PRO A 83 -38.32 -0.41 -3.20
N THR A 84 -37.31 -0.70 -4.01
CA THR A 84 -36.76 -2.03 -4.17
C THR A 84 -36.04 -2.36 -2.87
N SER A 85 -36.79 -2.54 -1.78
CA SER A 85 -36.30 -3.03 -0.51
C SER A 85 -35.55 -4.34 -0.74
N SER A 86 -36.00 -5.12 -1.73
CA SER A 86 -35.32 -6.31 -2.25
C SER A 86 -33.89 -6.07 -2.74
N LEU A 87 -33.58 -4.95 -3.41
CA LEU A 87 -32.21 -4.66 -3.86
C LEU A 87 -31.36 -4.14 -2.72
N ARG A 88 -31.93 -3.25 -1.88
CA ARG A 88 -31.23 -2.73 -0.71
C ARG A 88 -30.88 -3.86 0.26
N GLU A 89 -31.83 -4.74 0.55
CA GLU A 89 -31.62 -5.95 1.35
C GLU A 89 -30.65 -6.93 0.68
N ALA A 90 -30.66 -7.06 -0.64
CA ALA A 90 -29.70 -7.92 -1.35
C ALA A 90 -28.24 -7.41 -1.25
N PHE A 91 -28.02 -6.09 -1.13
CA PHE A 91 -26.69 -5.51 -0.94
C PHE A 91 -26.29 -5.39 0.54
N ASP A 92 -27.25 -5.07 1.42
CA ASP A 92 -27.01 -4.81 2.85
C ASP A 92 -27.07 -6.09 3.71
N ALA A 93 -27.62 -7.21 3.21
CA ALA A 93 -27.65 -8.49 3.92
C ALA A 93 -26.32 -9.27 3.73
N PRO A 94 -25.55 -9.54 4.80
CA PRO A 94 -24.29 -10.27 4.69
C PRO A 94 -24.45 -11.79 4.46
N ALA A 95 -25.67 -12.30 4.28
CA ALA A 95 -25.94 -13.73 4.21
C ALA A 95 -26.35 -14.20 2.80
N ALA A 96 -25.45 -15.00 2.20
CA ALA A 96 -25.74 -15.95 1.13
C ALA A 96 -26.09 -15.39 -0.26
N SER A 97 -25.30 -14.44 -0.78
CA SER A 97 -25.15 -14.37 -2.24
C SER A 97 -24.54 -15.70 -2.71
N SER A 98 -25.28 -16.48 -3.50
CA SER A 98 -24.89 -17.84 -3.95
C SER A 98 -23.53 -17.89 -4.68
N SER A 99 -23.01 -16.74 -5.12
CA SER A 99 -21.67 -16.58 -5.68
C SER A 99 -20.54 -16.58 -4.64
N ARG A 100 -20.81 -16.23 -3.37
CA ARG A 100 -19.86 -16.40 -2.24
C ARG A 100 -19.74 -17.84 -1.75
N SER A 101 -20.75 -18.68 -2.04
CA SER A 101 -20.80 -20.08 -1.54
C SER A 101 -19.66 -20.97 -2.07
N ARG A 102 -19.19 -20.76 -3.30
CA ARG A 102 -18.09 -21.58 -3.85
C ARG A 102 -16.73 -21.32 -3.20
N TYR A 103 -16.48 -20.09 -2.74
CA TYR A 103 -15.26 -19.76 -2.00
C TYR A 103 -15.42 -20.06 -0.49
N ALA A 104 -16.60 -19.79 0.09
CA ALA A 104 -16.88 -20.06 1.49
C ALA A 104 -16.92 -21.56 1.83
N ALA A 105 -17.42 -22.41 0.94
CA ALA A 105 -17.42 -23.87 1.13
C ALA A 105 -16.02 -24.50 1.00
N ALA A 106 -15.11 -23.85 0.25
CA ALA A 106 -13.70 -24.24 0.18
C ALA A 106 -12.90 -23.76 1.42
N SER A 107 -13.32 -22.66 2.06
CA SER A 107 -12.70 -22.07 3.26
C SER A 107 -13.16 -22.69 4.60
N ALA A 108 -13.78 -23.87 4.60
CA ALA A 108 -14.05 -24.60 5.86
C ALA A 108 -12.77 -25.04 6.59
N SER A 109 -11.59 -24.95 5.93
CA SER A 109 -10.29 -25.06 6.58
C SER A 109 -9.58 -23.70 6.66
N ALA A 110 -9.67 -23.09 7.85
CA ALA A 110 -8.99 -21.86 8.30
C ALA A 110 -9.38 -20.54 7.60
N PRO A 111 -9.45 -19.42 8.34
CA PRO A 111 -9.58 -18.11 7.73
C PRO A 111 -8.31 -17.83 6.92
N ASP A 112 -8.45 -17.74 5.61
CA ASP A 112 -7.48 -17.02 4.78
C ASP A 112 -7.33 -15.62 5.38
N GLY A 113 -6.10 -15.12 5.53
CA GLY A 113 -5.86 -13.83 6.16
C GLY A 113 -6.57 -12.67 5.43
N LEU A 114 -6.49 -11.45 5.96
CA LEU A 114 -7.14 -10.28 5.39
C LEU A 114 -6.85 -10.18 3.89
N PHE A 115 -7.90 -9.91 3.10
CA PHE A 115 -7.86 -9.91 1.62
C PHE A 115 -7.49 -11.25 0.97
N LEU A 116 -7.74 -12.37 1.66
CA LEU A 116 -7.31 -13.72 1.25
C LEU A 116 -5.78 -13.84 1.15
N TYR A 117 -5.06 -13.01 1.92
CA TYR A 117 -3.61 -13.02 1.94
C TYR A 117 -3.11 -13.79 3.17
N PRO A 118 -2.38 -14.92 3.00
CA PRO A 118 -1.97 -15.76 4.13
C PRO A 118 -1.12 -15.04 5.17
N ASN A 119 -0.36 -14.03 4.75
CA ASN A 119 0.51 -13.25 5.63
C ASN A 119 -0.25 -12.16 6.40
N LEU A 120 -1.52 -11.87 6.07
CA LEU A 120 -2.34 -10.93 6.84
C LEU A 120 -3.26 -11.67 7.82
N ARG A 121 -2.72 -12.57 8.64
CA ARG A 121 -3.48 -13.25 9.70
C ARG A 121 -3.50 -12.50 11.03
N THR A 122 -2.42 -11.79 11.31
CA THR A 122 -2.22 -11.00 12.53
C THR A 122 -1.54 -9.67 12.17
N PRO A 123 -1.59 -8.65 13.04
CA PRO A 123 -0.85 -7.42 12.84
C PRO A 123 0.66 -7.65 12.64
N ASP A 124 1.25 -8.59 13.38
CA ASP A 124 2.68 -8.90 13.31
C ASP A 124 3.06 -9.59 12.00
N THR A 125 2.25 -10.56 11.53
CA THR A 125 2.51 -11.23 10.26
C THR A 125 2.38 -10.28 9.05
N PHE A 126 1.75 -9.12 9.22
CA PHE A 126 1.74 -8.10 8.17
C PHE A 126 3.16 -7.60 7.86
N LEU A 127 4.06 -7.54 8.86
CA LEU A 127 5.47 -7.19 8.64
C LEU A 127 6.20 -8.23 7.79
N ASP A 128 5.80 -9.50 7.84
CA ASP A 128 6.38 -10.53 6.96
C ASP A 128 6.12 -10.24 5.48
N SER A 129 5.02 -9.54 5.15
CA SER A 129 4.72 -9.13 3.78
C SER A 129 5.71 -8.08 3.25
N VAL A 130 6.20 -7.18 4.11
CA VAL A 130 7.23 -6.19 3.78
C VAL A 130 8.55 -6.88 3.53
N ASN A 131 8.98 -7.73 4.46
CA ASN A 131 10.23 -8.48 4.33
C ASN A 131 10.25 -9.30 3.03
N ALA A 132 9.13 -9.94 2.70
CA ALA A 132 8.99 -10.68 1.45
C ALA A 132 9.01 -9.77 0.22
N ALA A 133 8.37 -8.60 0.27
CA ALA A 133 8.35 -7.63 -0.83
C ALA A 133 9.75 -7.05 -1.08
N ILE A 134 10.46 -6.62 -0.05
CA ILE A 134 11.83 -6.10 -0.11
C ILE A 134 12.78 -7.18 -0.65
N ALA A 135 12.72 -8.41 -0.12
CA ALA A 135 13.58 -9.49 -0.58
C ALA A 135 13.38 -9.80 -2.08
N ARG A 136 12.12 -9.88 -2.55
CA ARG A 136 11.81 -10.06 -3.97
C ARG A 136 12.24 -8.86 -4.80
N GLY A 137 12.03 -7.66 -4.28
CA GLY A 137 12.39 -6.43 -4.92
C GLY A 137 13.90 -6.30 -5.14
N HIS A 138 14.73 -6.68 -4.16
CA HIS A 138 16.19 -6.74 -4.33
C HIS A 138 16.61 -7.64 -5.50
N LEU A 139 15.99 -8.82 -5.66
CA LEU A 139 16.29 -9.71 -6.79
C LEU A 139 15.95 -9.06 -8.14
N LEU A 140 14.85 -8.29 -8.21
CA LEU A 140 14.46 -7.58 -9.41
C LEU A 140 15.41 -6.41 -9.71
N VAL A 141 15.80 -5.65 -8.70
CA VAL A 141 16.76 -4.54 -8.80
C VAL A 141 18.11 -5.05 -9.30
N GLU A 142 18.64 -6.12 -8.72
CA GLU A 142 19.89 -6.73 -9.18
C GLU A 142 19.78 -7.21 -10.64
N ARG A 143 18.64 -7.78 -11.03
CA ARG A 143 18.45 -8.19 -12.42
C ARG A 143 18.38 -7.00 -13.37
N ILE A 144 17.70 -5.92 -13.00
CA ILE A 144 17.61 -4.68 -13.79
C ILE A 144 18.99 -4.06 -13.95
N ALA A 145 19.71 -3.85 -12.85
CA ALA A 145 21.03 -3.21 -12.85
C ALA A 145 22.08 -4.00 -13.66
N ASN A 146 21.97 -5.32 -13.70
CA ASN A 146 22.88 -6.17 -14.46
C ASN A 146 22.41 -6.44 -15.91
N ALA A 147 21.21 -6.00 -16.30
CA ALA A 147 20.67 -6.24 -17.64
C ALA A 147 21.57 -5.71 -18.78
N PRO A 148 22.23 -4.53 -18.68
CA PRO A 148 23.14 -4.05 -19.72
C PRO A 148 24.32 -4.99 -19.97
N ALA A 149 24.86 -5.62 -18.92
CA ALA A 149 25.96 -6.56 -19.01
C ALA A 149 25.54 -7.96 -19.51
N ASN A 150 24.24 -8.28 -19.42
CA ASN A 150 23.69 -9.60 -19.78
C ASN A 150 23.14 -9.67 -21.22
N GLY A 151 23.33 -8.61 -22.01
CA GLY A 151 23.03 -8.56 -23.44
C GLY A 151 21.62 -8.08 -23.80
N ASP A 152 21.40 -7.86 -25.09
CA ASP A 152 20.20 -7.19 -25.62
C ASP A 152 18.88 -7.89 -25.26
N GLU A 153 18.89 -9.21 -25.08
CA GLU A 153 17.68 -9.94 -24.71
C GLU A 153 17.20 -9.60 -23.30
N GLU A 154 18.11 -9.48 -22.33
CA GLU A 154 17.74 -9.03 -20.99
C GLU A 154 17.44 -7.54 -20.96
N MET A 155 18.15 -6.72 -21.73
CA MET A 155 17.84 -5.29 -21.86
C MET A 155 16.39 -5.06 -22.31
N ARG A 156 15.89 -5.85 -23.28
CA ARG A 156 14.48 -5.79 -23.73
C ARG A 156 13.46 -6.12 -22.65
N LYS A 157 13.85 -6.77 -21.55
CA LYS A 157 12.96 -7.15 -20.43
C LYS A 157 12.93 -6.10 -19.33
N VAL A 158 13.83 -5.11 -19.32
CA VAL A 158 13.99 -4.13 -18.23
C VAL A 158 12.68 -3.41 -17.87
N ILE A 159 11.92 -2.92 -18.86
CA ILE A 159 10.64 -2.24 -18.59
C ILE A 159 9.65 -3.18 -17.87
N LYS A 160 9.57 -4.45 -18.31
CA LYS A 160 8.71 -5.45 -17.65
C LYS A 160 9.21 -5.82 -16.24
N LEU A 161 10.51 -5.75 -16.01
CA LEU A 161 11.09 -5.95 -14.67
C LEU A 161 10.75 -4.79 -13.74
N PHE A 162 10.77 -3.54 -14.23
CA PHE A 162 10.27 -2.38 -13.49
C PHE A 162 8.77 -2.49 -13.19
N ASP A 163 7.95 -2.89 -14.15
CA ASP A 163 6.53 -3.15 -13.91
C ASP A 163 6.36 -4.18 -12.79
N ARG A 164 7.15 -5.25 -12.83
CA ARG A 164 7.12 -6.30 -11.81
C ARG A 164 7.58 -5.82 -10.43
N LEU A 165 8.57 -4.92 -10.39
CA LEU A 165 9.07 -4.31 -9.16
C LEU A 165 7.99 -3.43 -8.52
N SER A 166 7.36 -2.55 -9.32
CA SER A 166 6.23 -1.72 -8.89
C SER A 166 5.06 -2.58 -8.41
N ASP A 167 4.75 -3.67 -9.12
CA ASP A 167 3.73 -4.66 -8.74
C ASP A 167 3.98 -5.27 -7.35
N VAL A 168 5.24 -5.59 -7.03
CA VAL A 168 5.61 -6.16 -5.73
C VAL A 168 5.38 -5.15 -4.60
N LEU A 169 5.66 -3.88 -4.86
CA LEU A 169 5.54 -2.81 -3.88
C LEU A 169 4.12 -2.30 -3.69
N CYS A 170 3.47 -1.87 -4.77
CA CYS A 170 2.15 -1.27 -4.71
C CYS A 170 1.12 -2.23 -4.11
N LYS A 171 1.22 -3.54 -4.39
CA LYS A 171 0.30 -4.54 -3.81
C LYS A 171 0.30 -4.55 -2.28
N VAL A 172 1.46 -4.33 -1.65
CA VAL A 172 1.56 -4.32 -0.19
C VAL A 172 1.24 -2.94 0.37
N ILE A 173 1.70 -1.88 -0.29
CA ILE A 173 1.40 -0.49 0.09
C ILE A 173 -0.11 -0.23 0.06
N ASP A 174 -0.81 -0.65 -0.98
CA ASP A 174 -2.26 -0.45 -1.11
C ASP A 174 -3.03 -1.22 -0.03
N ALA A 175 -2.60 -2.44 0.31
CA ALA A 175 -3.18 -3.20 1.41
C ALA A 175 -2.95 -2.47 2.75
N ALA A 176 -1.75 -1.94 2.98
CA ALA A 176 -1.42 -1.20 4.19
C ALA A 176 -2.25 0.09 4.31
N GLU A 177 -2.43 0.82 3.20
CA GLU A 177 -3.26 2.01 3.08
C GLU A 177 -4.70 1.74 3.56
N VAL A 178 -5.30 0.67 3.05
CA VAL A 178 -6.66 0.27 3.41
C VAL A 178 -6.75 -0.09 4.90
N VAL A 179 -5.81 -0.90 5.41
CA VAL A 179 -5.82 -1.34 6.81
C VAL A 179 -5.63 -0.18 7.77
N ARG A 180 -4.66 0.71 7.53
CA ARG A 180 -4.38 1.84 8.42
C ARG A 180 -5.53 2.85 8.47
N CYS A 181 -6.29 2.97 7.39
CA CYS A 181 -7.45 3.88 7.29
C CYS A 181 -8.73 3.29 7.85
N LEU A 182 -8.99 2.00 7.61
CA LEU A 182 -10.33 1.42 7.79
C LEU A 182 -10.44 0.39 8.91
N HIS A 183 -9.33 -0.19 9.39
CA HIS A 183 -9.41 -1.26 10.36
C HIS A 183 -9.81 -0.75 11.75
N PRO A 184 -10.81 -1.35 12.44
CA PRO A 184 -11.30 -0.87 13.73
C PRO A 184 -10.29 -1.08 14.86
N ASP A 185 -9.49 -2.13 14.80
CA ASP A 185 -8.43 -2.44 15.77
C ASP A 185 -7.17 -1.59 15.52
N THR A 186 -6.70 -0.91 16.56
CA THR A 186 -5.51 -0.07 16.55
C THR A 186 -4.22 -0.87 16.35
N HIS A 187 -4.14 -2.12 16.79
CA HIS A 187 -2.95 -2.96 16.58
C HIS A 187 -2.72 -3.22 15.09
N TRP A 188 -3.78 -3.53 14.35
CA TRP A 188 -3.74 -3.66 12.90
C TRP A 188 -3.35 -2.37 12.19
N ARG A 189 -3.90 -1.23 12.62
CA ARG A 189 -3.53 0.07 12.06
C ARG A 189 -2.05 0.40 12.30
N GLN A 190 -1.52 0.13 13.50
CA GLN A 190 -0.11 0.34 13.81
C GLN A 190 0.81 -0.59 13.03
N GLY A 191 0.44 -1.86 12.87
CA GLY A 191 1.19 -2.80 12.01
C GLY A 191 1.23 -2.32 10.57
N ALA A 192 0.08 -1.91 10.03
CA ALA A 192 -0.04 -1.37 8.68
C ALA A 192 0.73 -0.05 8.48
N GLU A 193 0.77 0.82 9.47
CA GLU A 193 1.57 2.06 9.43
C GLU A 193 3.05 1.75 9.25
N ARG A 194 3.60 0.81 10.04
CA ARG A 194 5.01 0.39 9.91
C ARG A 194 5.30 -0.20 8.53
N VAL A 195 4.39 -1.05 8.04
CA VAL A 195 4.48 -1.63 6.69
C VAL A 195 4.55 -0.55 5.62
N TYR A 196 3.66 0.45 5.74
CA TYR A 196 3.59 1.58 4.82
C TYR A 196 4.87 2.41 4.86
N GLU A 197 5.33 2.81 6.04
CA GLU A 197 6.54 3.62 6.23
C GLU A 197 7.78 2.95 5.62
N GLU A 198 7.97 1.66 5.89
CA GLU A 198 9.15 0.91 5.45
C GLU A 198 9.19 0.78 3.91
N LEU A 199 8.09 0.37 3.28
CA LEU A 199 8.03 0.24 1.83
C LEU A 199 8.05 1.58 1.11
N PHE A 200 7.41 2.62 1.68
CA PHE A 200 7.46 3.96 1.11
C PHE A 200 8.89 4.52 1.14
N SER A 201 9.61 4.34 2.25
CA SER A 201 11.02 4.71 2.35
C SER A 201 11.88 3.94 1.35
N TRP A 202 11.65 2.64 1.20
CA TRP A 202 12.40 1.82 0.24
C TRP A 202 12.12 2.24 -1.21
N MET A 203 10.88 2.55 -1.56
CA MET A 203 10.51 3.08 -2.87
C MET A 203 11.23 4.40 -3.19
N ASN A 204 11.34 5.31 -2.22
CA ASN A 204 12.10 6.55 -2.41
C ASN A 204 13.59 6.27 -2.63
N THR A 205 14.15 5.26 -1.95
CA THR A 205 15.54 4.82 -2.18
C THR A 205 15.71 4.35 -3.63
N LEU A 206 14.82 3.46 -4.11
CA LEU A 206 14.85 2.95 -5.48
C LEU A 206 14.73 4.04 -6.54
N ASN A 207 13.84 5.01 -6.33
CA ASN A 207 13.63 6.13 -7.26
C ASN A 207 14.85 7.06 -7.37
N THR A 208 15.87 6.87 -6.54
CA THR A 208 17.13 7.64 -6.54
C THR A 208 18.36 6.76 -6.76
N ASP A 209 18.19 5.46 -7.02
CA ASP A 209 19.32 4.54 -7.24
C ASP A 209 19.88 4.73 -8.66
N PRO A 210 21.12 5.26 -8.83
CA PRO A 210 21.69 5.50 -10.15
C PRO A 210 21.86 4.23 -10.98
N ARG A 211 22.01 3.06 -10.34
CA ARG A 211 22.17 1.76 -11.02
C ARG A 211 20.96 1.38 -11.88
N LEU A 212 19.81 2.02 -11.65
CA LEU A 212 18.55 1.75 -12.34
C LEU A 212 18.34 2.66 -13.57
N TYR A 213 19.18 3.67 -13.77
CA TYR A 213 19.05 4.67 -14.84
C TYR A 213 20.25 4.73 -15.79
N GLU A 214 21.38 4.12 -15.40
CA GLU A 214 22.62 3.99 -16.19
C GLU A 214 22.59 2.74 -17.09
#